data_AF-X0YDP0-F1
#
_entry.id   AF-X0YDP0-F1
#
_cell.length_a   1.000
_cell.length_b   1.000
_cell.length_c   1.000
_cell.angle_alpha   90.00
_cell.angle_beta   90.00
_cell.angle_gamma   90.00
#
_symmetry.space_group_name_H-M   'P 1'
#
loop_
_entity.id
_entity.type
_entity.pdbx_description
1 polymer ?
#
loop_
_entity_poly.entity_id
_entity_poly.type
_entity_poly.pdbx_seq_one_letter_code
_entity_poly.pdbx_strand_id
1 'polypeptide(L)'
;MMTNGINILSEKCSLGKYVKHYDKNFNHSSKLKEVFGVFNFKGCDYVNKHNIRIEFKESFRDYCSINLVRFACYKKDFIESDYIVFCYYIDKRNYIFLHKSKMILRKYKFNKPKCLAQPYLTTVRKNYVEKFSNLIDLKEYIDKLER
;
A
#
# COMPACT_ATOMS: atom_id res chain seq x y z
N MET A 1 10.71 40.62 -19.15
CA MET A 1 9.85 39.58 -18.55
C MET A 1 10.15 38.27 -19.26
N MET A 2 10.88 37.36 -18.63
CA MET A 2 11.18 36.03 -19.19
C MET A 2 10.34 35.00 -18.43
N THR A 3 9.42 34.36 -19.14
CA THR A 3 8.65 33.22 -18.64
C THR A 3 9.54 31.98 -18.64
N ASN A 4 10.04 31.59 -17.47
CA ASN A 4 10.68 30.28 -17.29
C ASN A 4 9.60 29.20 -17.34
N GLY A 5 9.50 28.56 -18.51
CA GLY A 5 8.69 27.36 -18.71
C GLY A 5 9.19 26.25 -17.78
N ILE A 6 8.29 25.78 -16.93
CA ILE A 6 8.50 24.60 -16.09
C ILE A 6 8.66 23.42 -17.04
N ASN A 7 9.90 22.93 -17.14
CA ASN A 7 10.24 21.73 -17.87
C ASN A 7 9.73 20.53 -17.05
N ILE A 8 8.45 20.19 -17.23
CA ILE A 8 7.87 18.97 -16.65
C ILE A 8 8.53 17.81 -17.40
N LEU A 9 9.59 17.26 -16.80
CA LEU A 9 10.16 15.97 -17.18
C LEU A 9 9.01 14.95 -17.24
N SER A 10 8.53 14.68 -18.46
CA SER A 10 7.60 13.60 -18.72
C SER A 10 8.40 12.29 -18.64
N GLU A 11 8.68 11.83 -17.42
CA GLU A 11 9.11 10.46 -17.24
C GLU A 11 7.93 9.55 -17.60
N LYS A 12 7.94 9.11 -18.87
CA LYS A 12 7.18 7.94 -19.32
C LYS A 12 7.72 6.73 -18.58
N CYS A 13 7.33 6.59 -17.33
CA CYS A 13 7.62 5.42 -16.53
C CYS A 13 6.77 4.27 -17.12
N SER A 14 7.39 3.47 -17.99
CA SER A 14 6.70 2.45 -18.76
C SER A 14 6.12 1.39 -17.82
N LEU A 15 4.84 1.03 -18.04
CA LEU A 15 4.12 0.05 -17.22
C LEU A 15 4.90 -1.26 -17.04
N GLY A 16 5.67 -1.68 -18.04
CA GLY A 16 6.46 -2.92 -18.00
C GLY A 16 7.59 -2.94 -16.96
N LYS A 17 8.16 -1.78 -16.58
CA LYS A 17 9.18 -1.71 -15.52
C LYS A 17 8.57 -1.90 -14.13
N TYR A 18 7.36 -1.39 -13.90
CA TYR A 18 6.65 -1.57 -12.62
C TYR A 18 6.21 -3.01 -12.38
N VAL A 19 5.65 -3.68 -13.39
CA VAL A 19 5.23 -5.10 -13.27
C VAL A 19 6.40 -5.99 -12.85
N LYS A 20 7.57 -5.84 -13.50
CA LYS A 20 8.78 -6.62 -13.17
C LYS A 20 9.32 -6.38 -11.76
N HIS A 21 9.13 -5.19 -11.18
CA HIS A 21 9.65 -4.88 -9.85
C HIS A 21 8.79 -5.51 -8.74
N TYR A 22 7.47 -5.54 -8.95
CA TYR A 22 6.52 -6.16 -8.02
C TYR A 22 6.45 -7.68 -8.14
N ASP A 23 6.67 -8.26 -9.33
CA ASP A 23 6.76 -9.72 -9.50
C ASP A 23 7.96 -10.34 -8.75
N LYS A 24 8.99 -9.55 -8.44
CA LYS A 24 10.22 -10.02 -7.78
C LYS A 24 10.34 -9.64 -6.31
N ASN A 25 9.70 -8.56 -5.87
CA ASN A 25 9.80 -8.07 -4.48
C ASN A 25 8.54 -8.41 -3.68
N PHE A 26 8.39 -9.70 -3.36
CA PHE A 26 7.55 -10.17 -2.24
C PHE A 26 8.15 -9.82 -0.86
N ASN A 27 9.16 -8.95 -0.82
CA ASN A 27 9.88 -8.57 0.37
C ASN A 27 9.51 -7.16 0.76
N HIS A 28 8.77 -7.04 1.86
CA HIS A 28 8.58 -5.79 2.55
C HIS A 28 9.90 -5.20 3.06
N SER A 29 9.92 -3.90 3.34
CA SER A 29 11.06 -3.20 3.91
C SER A 29 11.52 -3.84 5.20
N SER A 30 12.82 -3.75 5.49
CA SER A 30 13.38 -4.20 6.76
C SER A 30 12.65 -3.60 7.95
N LYS A 31 12.25 -2.32 7.86
CA LYS A 31 11.52 -1.61 8.91
C LYS A 31 10.13 -2.20 9.17
N LEU A 32 9.39 -2.54 8.13
CA LEU A 32 8.06 -3.16 8.29
C LEU A 32 8.19 -4.58 8.87
N LYS A 33 9.20 -5.33 8.43
CA LYS A 33 9.54 -6.65 8.99
C LYS A 33 9.95 -6.58 10.46
N GLU A 34 10.75 -5.59 10.85
CA GLU A 34 11.20 -5.37 12.23
C GLU A 34 10.03 -5.05 13.16
N VAL A 35 9.13 -4.16 12.75
CA VAL A 35 8.01 -3.70 13.59
C VAL A 35 6.90 -4.76 13.70
N PHE A 36 6.54 -5.40 12.59
CA PHE A 36 5.39 -6.31 12.54
C PHE A 36 5.76 -7.79 12.53
N GLY A 37 7.06 -8.13 12.45
CA GLY A 37 7.50 -9.52 12.33
C GLY A 37 7.00 -10.17 11.04
N VAL A 38 6.96 -9.42 9.93
CA VAL A 38 6.40 -9.92 8.67
C VAL A 38 7.35 -10.92 8.02
N PHE A 39 7.07 -12.20 8.21
CA PHE A 39 7.76 -13.30 7.54
C PHE A 39 6.81 -13.89 6.51
N ASN A 40 7.04 -13.58 5.23
CA ASN A 40 6.10 -13.88 4.16
C ASN A 40 5.93 -15.40 3.98
N PHE A 41 4.86 -15.96 4.55
CA PHE A 41 4.43 -17.33 4.31
C PHE A 41 2.90 -17.38 4.20
N LYS A 42 2.42 -17.33 2.95
CA LYS A 42 1.06 -17.72 2.52
C LYS A 42 -0.10 -17.03 3.26
N GLY A 43 -0.41 -15.81 2.81
CA GLY A 43 -1.79 -15.32 2.74
C GLY A 43 -2.13 -14.08 3.56
N CYS A 44 -1.27 -13.72 4.52
CA CYS A 44 -1.44 -12.52 5.32
C CYS A 44 -0.09 -12.10 5.90
N ASP A 45 0.20 -10.80 5.91
CA ASP A 45 1.49 -10.29 6.38
C ASP A 45 1.56 -10.21 7.92
N TYR A 46 0.44 -9.89 8.57
CA TYR A 46 0.38 -9.75 10.03
C TYR A 46 -1.00 -10.14 10.58
N VAL A 47 -1.03 -10.79 11.73
CA VAL A 47 -2.27 -11.09 12.46
C VAL A 47 -2.17 -10.50 13.86
N ASN A 48 -3.12 -9.64 14.22
CA ASN A 48 -3.13 -9.04 15.55
C ASN A 48 -3.63 -10.04 16.62
N LYS A 49 -3.54 -9.65 17.90
CA LYS A 49 -3.99 -10.48 19.04
C LYS A 49 -5.48 -10.86 19.02
N HIS A 50 -6.30 -10.16 18.23
CA HIS A 50 -7.74 -10.41 18.05
C HIS A 50 -8.04 -11.19 16.76
N ASN A 51 -7.03 -11.84 16.16
CA ASN A 51 -7.16 -12.63 14.94
C ASN A 51 -7.69 -11.82 13.75
N ILE A 52 -7.32 -10.54 13.67
CA ILE A 52 -7.57 -9.67 12.52
C ILE A 52 -6.37 -9.78 11.58
N ARG A 53 -6.63 -10.15 10.33
CA ARG A 53 -5.62 -10.40 9.30
C ARG A 53 -5.34 -9.11 8.52
N ILE A 54 -4.08 -8.71 8.48
CA ILE A 54 -3.59 -7.49 7.85
C ILE A 54 -2.64 -7.83 6.71
N GLU A 55 -2.89 -7.25 5.53
CA GLU A 55 -1.96 -7.25 4.41
C GLU A 55 -1.36 -5.85 4.23
N PHE A 56 -0.04 -5.77 4.16
CA PHE A 56 0.69 -4.54 3.85
C PHE A 56 0.96 -4.44 2.36
N LYS A 57 0.85 -3.24 1.81
CA LYS A 57 1.25 -2.90 0.46
C LYS A 57 2.22 -1.74 0.52
N GLU A 58 3.46 -1.98 0.13
CA GLU A 58 4.52 -0.98 0.18
C GLU A 58 4.83 -0.37 -1.19
N SER A 59 5.10 0.94 -1.20
CA SER A 59 5.62 1.67 -2.35
C SER A 59 6.70 2.66 -1.92
N PHE A 60 7.86 2.57 -2.56
CA PHE A 60 8.96 3.53 -2.40
C PHE A 60 9.03 4.37 -3.67
N ARG A 61 8.77 5.67 -3.56
CA ARG A 61 8.96 6.59 -4.68
C ARG A 61 9.59 7.88 -4.19
N ASP A 62 10.75 8.17 -4.75
CA ASP A 62 11.33 9.50 -4.69
C ASP A 62 10.51 10.41 -5.62
N TYR A 63 10.17 11.61 -5.15
CA TYR A 63 9.54 12.67 -5.96
C TYR A 63 8.22 12.28 -6.66
N CYS A 64 7.22 11.82 -5.90
CA CYS A 64 5.87 11.60 -6.42
C CYS A 64 4.82 12.25 -5.52
N SER A 65 3.85 12.94 -6.11
CA SER A 65 2.67 13.39 -5.37
C SER A 65 2.00 12.20 -4.68
N ILE A 66 1.60 12.38 -3.42
CA ILE A 66 0.79 11.42 -2.64
C ILE A 66 -0.39 10.89 -3.46
N ASN A 67 -1.04 11.76 -4.24
CA ASN A 67 -2.22 11.44 -5.01
C ASN A 67 -1.95 10.46 -6.18
N LEU A 68 -0.69 10.30 -6.55
CA LEU A 68 -0.22 9.47 -7.66
C LEU A 68 0.48 8.17 -7.21
N VAL A 69 0.53 7.90 -5.90
CA VAL A 69 1.08 6.63 -5.38
C VAL A 69 0.18 5.47 -5.82
N ARG A 70 0.79 4.43 -6.37
CA ARG A 70 0.11 3.22 -6.88
C ARG A 70 0.42 2.04 -5.98
N PHE A 71 -0.59 1.21 -5.73
CA PHE A 71 -0.45 -0.01 -4.93
C PHE A 71 -0.87 -1.23 -5.72
N ALA A 72 -0.09 -2.30 -5.61
CA ALA A 72 -0.38 -3.58 -6.21
C ALA A 72 -1.19 -4.44 -5.22
N CYS A 73 -2.49 -4.64 -5.46
CA CYS A 73 -3.29 -5.60 -4.70
C CYS A 73 -3.58 -6.84 -5.56
N TYR A 74 -3.69 -8.00 -4.93
CA TYR A 74 -4.09 -9.27 -5.54
C TYR A 74 -5.48 -9.67 -5.07
N LYS A 75 -6.18 -10.52 -5.85
CA LYS A 75 -7.49 -11.04 -5.44
C LYS A 75 -7.42 -11.87 -4.14
N LYS A 76 -6.28 -12.51 -3.84
CA LYS A 76 -6.10 -13.24 -2.56
C LYS A 76 -6.27 -12.33 -1.36
N ASP A 77 -5.73 -11.10 -1.43
CA ASP A 77 -5.76 -10.13 -0.33
C ASP A 77 -7.19 -9.72 0.00
N PHE A 78 -8.08 -9.70 -1.01
CA PHE A 78 -9.51 -9.49 -0.82
C PHE A 78 -10.18 -10.61 0.01
N ILE A 79 -9.72 -11.85 -0.17
CA ILE A 79 -10.33 -13.05 0.40
C ILE A 79 -9.75 -13.32 1.79
N GLU A 80 -8.45 -13.09 1.95
CA GLU A 80 -7.66 -13.57 3.09
C GLU A 80 -7.44 -12.49 4.16
N SER A 81 -7.54 -11.20 3.81
CA SER A 81 -7.24 -10.09 4.71
C SER A 81 -8.51 -9.36 5.16
N ASP A 82 -8.56 -9.02 6.44
CA ASP A 82 -9.62 -8.19 7.03
C ASP A 82 -9.33 -6.69 6.79
N TYR A 83 -8.05 -6.30 6.81
CA TYR A 83 -7.58 -4.95 6.50
C TYR A 83 -6.47 -4.98 5.47
N ILE A 84 -6.38 -3.90 4.67
CA ILE A 84 -5.20 -3.62 3.84
C ILE A 84 -4.59 -2.30 4.29
N VAL A 85 -3.29 -2.33 4.52
CA VAL A 85 -2.48 -1.17 4.87
C VAL A 85 -1.66 -0.77 3.66
N PHE A 86 -1.76 0.50 3.27
CA PHE A 86 -0.94 1.10 2.24
C PHE A 86 0.19 1.90 2.88
N CYS A 87 1.39 1.37 2.83
CA CYS A 87 2.60 2.01 3.32
C CYS A 87 3.31 2.68 2.15
N TYR A 88 3.58 3.98 2.22
CA TYR A 88 4.48 4.60 1.26
C TYR A 88 5.44 5.58 1.90
N TYR A 89 6.58 5.76 1.23
CA TYR A 89 7.64 6.66 1.66
C TYR A 89 7.80 7.77 0.62
N ILE A 90 7.66 9.03 1.05
CA ILE A 90 7.92 10.24 0.23
C ILE A 90 8.92 11.10 0.99
N ASP A 91 10.01 11.51 0.34
CA ASP A 91 10.98 12.49 0.85
C ASP A 91 11.39 12.26 2.31
N LYS A 92 11.76 11.01 2.61
CA LYS A 92 12.13 10.54 3.94
C LYS A 92 11.03 10.52 5.02
N ARG A 93 9.78 10.80 4.67
CA ARG A 93 8.63 10.80 5.57
C ARG A 93 7.79 9.54 5.35
N ASN A 94 7.56 8.80 6.43
CA ASN A 94 6.72 7.62 6.39
C ASN A 94 5.26 8.07 6.45
N TYR A 95 4.49 7.75 5.43
CA TYR A 95 3.06 7.98 5.45
C TYR A 95 2.38 6.64 5.23
N ILE A 96 1.65 6.20 6.24
CA ILE A 96 0.96 4.92 6.19
C ILE A 96 -0.53 5.14 6.32
N PHE A 97 -1.30 4.34 5.57
CA PHE A 97 -2.74 4.42 5.50
C PHE A 97 -3.35 3.08 5.83
N LEU A 98 -4.22 3.05 6.82
CA LEU A 98 -4.94 1.85 7.19
C LEU A 98 -6.36 1.89 6.63
N HIS A 99 -6.85 0.73 6.20
CA HIS A 99 -8.23 0.62 5.77
C HIS A 99 -8.90 -0.73 6.06
N LYS A 100 -10.14 -0.65 6.55
CA LYS A 100 -10.98 -1.79 6.98
C LYS A 100 -12.05 -2.28 6.00
N SER A 101 -12.45 -1.44 5.04
CA SER A 101 -13.67 -1.69 4.26
C SER A 101 -13.46 -2.57 3.01
N LYS A 102 -14.28 -3.62 2.90
CA LYS A 102 -14.54 -4.38 1.67
C LYS A 102 -14.89 -3.46 0.48
N MET A 103 -15.36 -2.23 0.72
CA MET A 103 -15.67 -1.25 -0.33
C MET A 103 -14.43 -0.75 -1.07
N ILE A 104 -13.28 -0.55 -0.41
CA ILE A 104 -12.05 -0.22 -1.14
C ILE A 104 -11.68 -1.40 -2.02
N LEU A 105 -11.70 -2.60 -1.46
CA LEU A 105 -11.27 -3.80 -2.16
C LEU A 105 -12.17 -4.12 -3.37
N ARG A 106 -13.48 -3.83 -3.30
CA ARG A 106 -14.41 -3.91 -4.44
C ARG A 106 -14.15 -2.90 -5.56
N LYS A 107 -13.38 -1.82 -5.32
CA LYS A 107 -12.97 -0.89 -6.40
C LYS A 107 -11.88 -1.47 -7.30
N TYR A 108 -11.17 -2.49 -6.84
CA TYR A 108 -10.15 -3.17 -7.64
C TYR A 108 -10.86 -4.19 -8.54
N LYS A 109 -10.82 -3.97 -9.85
CA LYS A 109 -11.40 -4.91 -10.82
C LYS A 109 -10.42 -6.06 -11.07
N PHE A 110 -10.70 -7.23 -10.50
CA PHE A 110 -9.93 -8.46 -10.67
C PHE A 110 -10.67 -9.45 -11.56
N ASN A 111 -10.26 -9.59 -12.81
CA ASN A 111 -10.94 -10.47 -13.77
C ASN A 111 -10.67 -11.97 -13.51
N LYS A 112 -9.61 -12.34 -12.78
CA LYS A 112 -9.27 -13.72 -12.39
C LYS A 112 -8.60 -13.78 -11.00
N PRO A 113 -8.57 -14.94 -10.31
CA PRO A 113 -7.97 -15.10 -8.97
C PRO A 113 -6.49 -14.75 -8.87
N LYS A 114 -5.73 -14.90 -9.96
CA LYS A 114 -4.29 -14.57 -10.03
C LYS A 114 -4.00 -13.19 -10.62
N CYS A 115 -5.00 -12.34 -10.84
CA CYS A 115 -4.78 -11.02 -11.41
C CYS A 115 -4.36 -10.00 -10.34
N LEU A 116 -3.48 -9.10 -10.75
CA LEU A 116 -3.07 -7.91 -10.02
C LEU A 116 -3.97 -6.73 -10.41
N ALA A 117 -4.33 -5.89 -9.45
CA ALA A 117 -4.99 -4.60 -9.70
C ALA A 117 -4.18 -3.48 -9.06
N GLN A 118 -4.07 -2.36 -9.78
CA GLN A 118 -3.20 -1.25 -9.39
C GLN A 118 -3.91 0.11 -9.45
N PRO A 119 -4.64 0.52 -8.40
CA PRO A 119 -5.19 1.86 -8.32
C PRO A 119 -4.19 2.85 -7.74
N TYR A 120 -4.55 4.11 -7.91
CA TYR A 120 -3.93 5.24 -7.26
C TYR A 120 -4.58 5.51 -5.89
N LEU A 121 -3.88 6.14 -4.96
CA LEU A 121 -4.48 6.57 -3.68
C LEU A 121 -5.70 7.45 -3.84
N THR A 122 -5.73 8.30 -4.88
CA THR A 122 -6.92 9.11 -5.23
C THR A 122 -8.17 8.29 -5.54
N THR A 123 -8.02 7.00 -5.88
CA THR A 123 -9.15 6.09 -6.12
C THR A 123 -9.83 5.69 -4.81
N VAL A 124 -9.13 5.82 -3.67
CA VAL A 124 -9.67 5.60 -2.33
C VAL A 124 -10.44 6.84 -1.87
N ARG A 125 -11.68 6.68 -1.40
CA ARG A 125 -12.45 7.81 -0.85
C ARG A 125 -11.84 8.26 0.48
N LYS A 126 -11.83 9.55 0.77
CA LYS A 126 -11.15 10.12 1.95
C LYS A 126 -11.67 9.61 3.30
N ASN A 127 -12.98 9.36 3.43
CA ASN A 127 -13.63 8.91 4.68
C ASN A 127 -13.23 7.50 5.13
N TYR A 128 -12.47 6.80 4.30
CA TYR A 128 -11.97 5.47 4.54
C TYR A 128 -10.52 5.51 5.07
N VAL A 129 -9.85 6.65 4.99
CA VAL A 129 -8.42 6.73 5.15
C VAL A 129 -8.04 7.22 6.55
N GLU A 130 -7.29 6.41 7.29
CA GLU A 130 -6.59 6.85 8.50
C GLU A 130 -5.09 7.00 8.20
N LYS A 131 -4.43 8.01 8.77
CA LYS A 131 -3.02 8.33 8.46
C LYS A 131 -2.13 8.20 9.67
N PHE A 132 -0.95 7.62 9.47
CA PHE A 132 0.07 7.46 10.49
C PHE A 132 1.40 8.05 10.05
N SER A 133 2.13 8.60 11.01
CA SER A 133 3.44 9.24 10.80
C SER A 133 4.59 8.24 10.80
N ASN A 134 4.38 7.08 11.41
CA ASN A 134 5.37 6.01 11.54
C ASN A 134 4.68 4.65 11.76
N LEU A 135 5.47 3.57 11.68
CA LEU A 135 4.98 2.19 11.76
C LEU A 135 4.65 1.75 13.19
N ILE A 136 5.22 2.38 14.21
CA ILE A 136 4.98 2.04 15.62
C ILE A 136 3.57 2.50 16.01
N ASP A 137 3.21 3.76 15.74
CA ASP A 137 1.86 4.29 15.99
C ASP A 137 0.79 3.43 15.28
N LEU A 138 1.07 3.04 14.04
CA LEU A 138 0.21 2.16 13.27
C LEU A 138 0.07 0.79 13.93
N LYS A 139 1.16 0.19 14.41
CA LYS A 139 1.12 -1.11 15.06
C LYS A 139 0.27 -1.05 16.32
N GLU A 140 0.48 -0.04 17.15
CA GLU A 140 -0.33 0.17 18.35
C GLU A 140 -1.81 0.32 18.03
N TYR A 141 -2.14 1.04 16.96
CA TYR A 141 -3.51 1.13 16.48
C TYR A 141 -4.05 -0.24 16.06
N ILE A 142 -3.33 -0.97 15.22
CA ILE A 142 -3.75 -2.28 14.72
C ILE A 142 -3.94 -3.27 15.87
N ASP A 143 -3.07 -3.24 16.88
CA ASP A 143 -3.14 -4.12 18.05
C ASP A 143 -4.31 -3.81 18.98
N LYS A 144 -4.89 -2.61 18.87
CA LYS A 144 -6.11 -2.20 19.58
C LYS A 144 -7.39 -2.47 18.77
N LEU A 145 -7.28 -2.90 17.51
CA LEU A 145 -8.46 -3.26 16.73
C LEU A 145 -9.11 -4.53 17.29
N GLU A 146 -10.39 -4.40 17.60
CA GLU A 146 -11.26 -5.49 18.06
C GLU A 146 -12.30 -5.82 16.99
N ARG A 147 -12.83 -7.04 17.01
CA ARG A 147 -13.84 -7.52 16.03
C ARG A 147 -15.24 -7.01 16.33
#